data_AF-A0A1G0H7M5-F1
#
_entry.id   AF-A0A1G0H7M5-F1
#
_cell.length_a   1.000
_cell.length_b   1.000
_cell.length_c   1.000
_cell.angle_alpha   90.00
_cell.angle_beta   90.00
_cell.angle_gamma   90.00
#
_symmetry.space_group_name_H-M   'P 1'
#
loop_
_entity.id
_entity.type
_entity.pdbx_description
1 polymer ?
#
loop_
_entity_poly.entity_id
_entity_poly.type
_entity_poly.pdbx_seq_one_letter_code
_entity_poly.pdbx_strand_id
1 'polypeptide(L)'
;MEKYNLMDNCKTFVELVNQTHSPEQEPNALLVKRYLEQNIEILNEILLCSTEHLKKLHSVKESNEIICIQAKLTHDISKKLMYAAQQFMSNSLGNVGDYNEWLKAHCDFATD
;
A
#
# COMPACT_ATOMS: atom_id res chain seq x y z
N MET A 1 15.37 24.93 -0.59
CA MET A 1 14.47 23.91 -1.17
C MET A 1 15.04 22.58 -0.71
N GLU A 2 14.45 21.97 0.33
CA GLU A 2 14.91 20.66 0.82
C GLU A 2 14.96 19.71 -0.37
N LYS A 3 16.13 19.13 -0.65
CA LYS A 3 16.25 18.10 -1.67
C LYS A 3 15.28 17.01 -1.27
N TYR A 4 14.28 16.79 -2.11
CA TYR A 4 13.26 15.78 -1.93
C TYR A 4 13.91 14.43 -1.61
N ASN A 5 13.79 13.96 -0.35
CA ASN A 5 14.21 12.62 0.11
C ASN A 5 13.42 11.48 -0.58
N LEU A 6 12.67 11.77 -1.64
CA LEU A 6 11.83 10.79 -2.33
C LEU A 6 12.65 9.63 -2.88
N MET A 7 13.79 9.89 -3.52
CA MET A 7 14.62 8.82 -4.09
C MET A 7 15.28 7.96 -3.01
N ASP A 8 15.75 8.57 -1.93
CA ASP A 8 16.34 7.82 -0.81
C ASP A 8 15.29 6.98 -0.09
N ASN A 9 14.07 7.52 0.09
CA ASN A 9 12.94 6.79 0.66
C ASN A 9 12.50 5.64 -0.26
N CYS A 10 12.39 5.87 -1.57
CA CYS A 10 12.04 4.83 -2.55
C CYS A 10 13.11 3.73 -2.58
N LYS A 11 14.40 4.11 -2.54
CA LYS A 11 15.50 3.14 -2.50
C LYS A 11 15.44 2.28 -1.24
N THR A 12 15.28 2.89 -0.07
CA THR A 12 15.13 2.19 1.21
C THR A 12 13.92 1.25 1.19
N PHE A 13 12.79 1.70 0.64
CA PHE A 13 11.59 0.88 0.50
C PHE A 13 11.85 -0.36 -0.37
N VAL A 14 12.45 -0.18 -1.55
CA VAL A 14 12.77 -1.29 -2.46
C VAL A 14 13.78 -2.26 -1.84
N GLU A 15 14.78 -1.75 -1.12
CA GLU A 15 15.74 -2.57 -0.37
C GLU A 15 15.04 -3.44 0.68
N LEU A 16 14.12 -2.87 1.47
CA LEU A 16 13.35 -3.61 2.48
C LEU A 16 12.43 -4.66 1.84
N VAL A 17 11.73 -4.31 0.75
CA VAL A 17 10.91 -5.27 -0.01
C VAL A 17 11.76 -6.44 -0.49
N ASN A 18 12.92 -6.16 -1.09
CA ASN A 18 13.82 -7.19 -1.61
C ASN A 18 14.44 -8.04 -0.50
N GLN A 19 14.71 -7.47 0.67
CA GLN A 19 15.25 -8.21 1.82
C GLN A 19 14.19 -9.04 2.53
N THR A 20 12.92 -8.67 2.42
CA THR A 20 11.80 -9.41 3.02
C THR A 20 11.52 -10.67 2.20
N HIS A 21 12.35 -11.69 2.40
CA HIS A 21 12.09 -13.03 1.91
C HIS A 21 11.29 -13.78 2.98
N SER A 22 10.13 -14.30 2.60
CA SER A 22 9.50 -15.33 3.43
C SER A 22 9.81 -16.69 2.83
N PRO A 23 10.50 -17.59 3.56
CA PRO A 23 10.73 -18.94 3.08
C PRO A 23 9.36 -19.58 2.78
N GLU A 24 9.18 -20.18 1.60
CA GLU A 24 7.89 -20.77 1.17
C GLU A 24 7.34 -21.83 2.16
N GLN A 25 8.18 -22.30 3.09
CA GLN A 25 7.87 -23.30 4.10
C GLN A 25 7.38 -22.71 5.42
N GLU A 26 7.42 -21.39 5.63
CA GLU A 26 6.93 -20.79 6.85
C GLU A 26 5.40 -20.59 6.83
N PRO A 27 4.69 -20.88 7.95
CA PRO A 27 3.24 -20.71 8.05
C PRO A 27 2.74 -19.31 7.69
N ASN A 28 3.60 -18.30 7.86
CA ASN A 28 3.26 -16.90 7.65
C ASN A 28 3.66 -16.37 6.26
N ALA A 29 4.21 -17.21 5.38
CA ALA A 29 4.79 -16.74 4.11
C ALA A 29 3.77 -16.07 3.19
N LEU A 30 2.55 -16.60 3.16
CA LEU A 30 1.46 -15.99 2.41
C LEU A 30 1.03 -14.65 3.00
N LEU A 31 1.04 -14.50 4.33
CA LEU A 31 0.69 -13.25 5.02
C LEU A 31 1.71 -12.15 4.73
N VAL A 32 3.00 -12.48 4.84
CA VAL A 32 4.10 -11.56 4.55
C VAL A 32 4.06 -11.14 3.08
N LYS A 33 3.88 -12.08 2.16
CA LYS A 33 3.75 -11.79 0.72
C LYS A 33 2.61 -10.82 0.43
N ARG A 34 1.40 -11.10 0.93
CA ARG A 34 0.23 -10.23 0.74
C ARG A 34 0.44 -8.83 1.33
N TYR A 35 1.09 -8.75 2.49
CA TYR A 35 1.42 -7.46 3.12
C TYR A 35 2.36 -6.62 2.25
N LEU A 36 3.40 -7.23 1.69
CA LEU A 36 4.33 -6.55 0.78
C LEU A 36 3.63 -6.09 -0.50
N GLU A 37 2.86 -6.98 -1.14
CA GLU A 37 2.12 -6.68 -2.37
C GLU A 37 1.18 -5.48 -2.19
N GLN A 38 0.42 -5.45 -1.09
CA GLN A 38 -0.46 -4.32 -0.77
C GLN A 38 0.30 -3.01 -0.55
N ASN A 39 1.42 -3.04 0.19
CA ASN A 39 2.23 -1.83 0.40
C ASN A 39 2.78 -1.27 -0.92
N ILE A 40 3.25 -2.16 -1.80
CA ILE A 40 3.74 -1.78 -3.13
C ILE A 40 2.63 -1.17 -3.97
N GLU A 41 1.45 -1.80 -3.99
CA GLU A 41 0.30 -1.35 -4.78
C GLU A 41 -0.16 0.05 -4.36
N ILE A 42 -0.29 0.30 -3.05
CA ILE A 42 -0.70 1.60 -2.49
C ILE A 42 0.26 2.71 -2.92
N LEU A 43 1.57 2.50 -2.73
CA LEU A 43 2.57 3.50 -3.09
C LEU A 43 2.63 3.75 -4.59
N ASN A 44 2.51 2.69 -5.40
CA ASN A 44 2.49 2.80 -6.85
C ASN A 44 1.27 3.60 -7.34
N GLU A 45 0.08 3.33 -6.79
CA GLU A 45 -1.13 4.07 -7.14
C GLU A 45 -1.04 5.57 -6.81
N ILE A 46 -0.51 5.91 -5.64
CA ILE A 46 -0.33 7.31 -5.22
C ILE A 46 0.67 8.00 -6.14
N LEU A 47 1.77 7.32 -6.48
CA LEU A 47 2.79 7.86 -7.37
C LEU A 47 2.26 8.07 -8.80
N LEU A 48 1.50 7.11 -9.34
CA LEU A 48 0.84 7.23 -10.64
C LEU A 48 -0.14 8.41 -10.65
N CYS A 49 -1.02 8.51 -9.64
CA CYS A 49 -1.97 9.61 -9.52
C CYS A 49 -1.27 10.99 -9.46
N SER A 50 -0.21 11.09 -8.65
CA SER A 50 0.60 12.29 -8.54
C SER A 50 1.25 12.66 -9.87
N THR A 51 1.80 11.68 -10.58
CA THR A 51 2.43 11.84 -11.89
C THR A 51 1.43 12.35 -12.94
N GLU A 52 0.21 11.82 -12.97
CA GLU A 52 -0.83 12.30 -13.89
C GLU A 52 -1.23 13.76 -13.65
N HIS A 53 -1.30 14.17 -12.38
CA HIS A 53 -1.62 15.56 -12.04
C HIS A 53 -0.45 16.50 -12.35
N LEU A 54 0.80 16.07 -12.14
CA LEU A 54 1.99 16.82 -12.56
C LEU A 54 2.04 17.01 -14.08
N LYS A 55 1.71 15.97 -14.86
CA LYS A 55 1.59 16.08 -16.33
C LYS A 55 0.57 17.14 -16.74
N LYS A 56 -0.60 17.18 -16.10
CA LYS A 56 -1.62 18.22 -16.34
C LYS A 56 -1.11 19.60 -15.94
N LEU A 57 -0.42 19.69 -14.81
CA LEU A 57 0.15 20.95 -14.32
C LEU A 57 1.17 21.55 -15.30
N HIS A 58 1.93 20.74 -16.04
CA HIS A 58 2.84 21.22 -17.07
C HIS A 58 2.15 21.85 -18.29
N SER A 59 0.85 21.61 -18.48
CA SER A 59 0.10 22.11 -19.63
C SER A 59 -0.75 23.35 -19.36
N VAL A 60 -0.96 23.71 -18.08
CA VAL A 60 -1.82 24.84 -17.69
C VAL A 60 -1.05 26.15 -17.61
N LYS A 61 -1.77 27.25 -17.85
CA LYS A 61 -1.18 28.61 -17.86
C LYS A 61 -1.86 29.54 -16.87
N GLU A 62 -3.10 29.25 -16.48
CA GLU A 62 -3.86 30.12 -15.59
C GLU A 62 -3.86 29.62 -14.14
N SER A 63 -3.81 30.56 -13.20
CA SER A 63 -3.72 30.26 -11.76
C SER A 63 -4.94 29.51 -11.21
N ASN A 64 -6.13 29.78 -11.74
CA ASN A 64 -7.37 29.05 -11.42
C ASN A 64 -7.26 27.55 -11.78
N GLU A 65 -6.70 27.22 -12.94
CA GLU A 65 -6.48 25.83 -13.38
C GLU A 65 -5.50 25.10 -12.47
N ILE A 66 -4.43 25.79 -12.05
CA ILE A 66 -3.46 25.25 -11.08
C ILE A 66 -4.17 24.89 -9.76
N ILE A 67 -4.99 25.80 -9.23
CA ILE A 67 -5.76 25.59 -7.99
C ILE A 67 -6.72 24.41 -8.15
N CYS A 68 -7.43 24.31 -9.29
CA CYS A 68 -8.31 23.18 -9.56
C CYS A 68 -7.57 21.84 -9.63
N ILE A 69 -6.38 21.80 -10.25
CA ILE A 69 -5.54 20.61 -10.30
C ILE A 69 -5.08 20.20 -8.90
N GLN A 70 -4.68 21.15 -8.06
CA GLN A 70 -4.28 20.88 -6.67
C GLN A 70 -5.44 20.32 -5.83
N ALA A 71 -6.63 20.92 -5.95
CA ALA A 71 -7.82 20.43 -5.26
C ALA A 71 -8.18 19.01 -5.72
N LYS A 72 -8.11 18.75 -7.03
CA LYS A 72 -8.38 17.43 -7.59
C LYS A 72 -7.35 16.37 -7.16
N LEU A 73 -6.06 16.71 -7.17
CA LEU A 73 -5.00 15.83 -6.66
C LEU A 73 -5.24 15.44 -5.20
N THR A 74 -5.55 16.42 -4.35
CA THR A 74 -5.86 16.18 -2.93
C THR A 74 -7.04 15.23 -2.76
N HIS A 75 -8.12 15.45 -3.51
CA HIS A 75 -9.28 14.58 -3.50
C HIS A 75 -8.96 13.15 -3.96
N ASP A 76 -8.28 13.02 -5.10
CA ASP A 76 -7.97 11.73 -5.71
C ASP A 76 -7.01 10.91 -4.84
N ILE A 77 -5.98 11.54 -4.25
CA ILE A 77 -5.09 10.89 -3.27
C ILE A 77 -5.87 10.45 -2.04
N SER A 78 -6.72 11.32 -1.47
CA SER A 78 -7.49 10.99 -0.27
C SER A 78 -8.42 9.80 -0.51
N LYS A 79 -9.09 9.78 -1.67
CA LYS A 79 -9.95 8.67 -2.07
C LYS A 79 -9.17 7.36 -2.21
N LYS A 80 -7.99 7.39 -2.84
CA LYS A 80 -7.12 6.22 -3.01
C LYS A 80 -6.63 5.68 -1.67
N LEU A 81 -6.15 6.56 -0.79
CA LEU A 81 -5.70 6.18 0.55
C LEU A 81 -6.84 5.57 1.38
N MET A 82 -8.05 6.12 1.29
CA MET A 82 -9.21 5.59 2.00
C MET A 82 -9.59 4.19 1.48
N TYR A 83 -9.60 3.99 0.17
CA TYR A 83 -9.87 2.69 -0.44
C TYR A 83 -8.79 1.65 -0.06
N ALA A 84 -7.52 2.04 -0.14
CA ALA A 84 -6.39 1.24 0.30
C ALA A 84 -6.51 0.82 1.78
N ALA A 85 -6.85 1.76 2.66
CA ALA A 85 -7.06 1.46 4.07
C ALA A 85 -8.22 0.48 4.28
N GLN A 86 -9.32 0.63 3.54
CA GLN A 86 -10.45 -0.30 3.57
C GLN A 86 -10.05 -1.71 3.13
N GLN A 87 -9.32 -1.83 2.02
CA GLN A 87 -8.81 -3.12 1.54
C GLN A 87 -7.84 -3.75 2.54
N PHE A 88 -6.92 -2.97 3.09
CA PHE A 88 -5.97 -3.44 4.09
C PHE A 88 -6.68 -3.98 5.34
N MET A 89 -7.70 -3.25 5.84
CA MET A 89 -8.53 -3.72 6.95
C MET A 89 -9.28 -5.00 6.60
N SER A 90 -9.91 -5.06 5.42
CA SER A 90 -10.65 -6.24 4.96
C SER A 90 -9.74 -7.47 4.88
N ASN A 91 -8.54 -7.32 4.30
CA ASN A 91 -7.58 -8.41 4.16
C ASN A 91 -7.00 -8.82 5.52
N SER A 92 -6.76 -7.85 6.43
CA SER A 92 -6.31 -8.13 7.80
C SER A 92 -7.36 -8.91 8.60
N LEU A 93 -8.65 -8.57 8.47
CA LEU A 93 -9.74 -9.31 9.09
C LEU A 93 -9.88 -10.73 8.54
N GLY A 94 -9.72 -10.90 7.22
CA GLY A 94 -9.65 -12.22 6.59
C GLY A 94 -8.53 -13.08 7.16
N ASN A 95 -7.32 -12.52 7.28
CA ASN A 95 -6.17 -13.21 7.86
C ASN A 95 -6.39 -13.64 9.32
N VAL A 96 -7.08 -12.83 10.13
CA VAL A 96 -7.48 -13.20 11.51
C VAL A 96 -8.51 -14.34 11.52
N GLY A 97 -9.45 -14.33 10.56
CA GLY A 97 -10.38 -15.43 10.34
C GLY A 97 -9.66 -16.74 10.03
N ASP A 98 -8.77 -16.71 9.04
CA ASP A 98 -7.96 -17.86 8.61
C ASP A 98 -7.12 -18.43 9.77
N TYR A 99 -6.49 -17.55 10.58
CA TYR A 99 -5.71 -17.95 11.74
C TYR A 99 -6.58 -18.58 12.85
N ASN A 100 -7.78 -18.04 13.10
CA ASN A 100 -8.71 -18.61 14.07
C ASN A 100 -9.24 -19.98 13.63
N GLU A 101 -9.47 -20.19 12.33
CA GLU A 101 -9.84 -21.50 11.79
C GLU A 101 -8.68 -22.50 11.90
N TRP A 102 -7.45 -22.06 11.59
CA TRP A 102 -6.26 -22.88 11.79
C TRP A 102 -6.09 -23.30 13.27
N LEU A 103 -6.25 -22.36 14.21
CA LEU A 103 -6.19 -22.65 15.64
C LEU A 103 -7.25 -23.67 16.07
N LYS A 104 -8.51 -23.53 15.64
CA LYS A 104 -9.54 -24.55 15.93
C LYS A 104 -9.13 -25.91 15.40
N ALA A 105 -8.74 -25.99 14.13
CA ALA A 105 -8.35 -27.25 13.49
C ALA A 105 -7.11 -27.93 14.11
N HIS A 106 -6.22 -27.19 14.77
CA HIS A 106 -4.95 -27.72 15.31
C HIS A 106 -4.87 -27.73 16.84
N CYS A 107 -5.75 -27.01 17.54
CA CYS A 107 -5.85 -27.02 19.00
C CYS A 107 -7.05 -27.82 19.51
N ASP A 108 -8.11 -28.05 18.71
CA ASP A 108 -9.23 -28.94 19.11
C ASP A 108 -8.81 -30.42 19.17
N PHE A 109 -7.59 -30.78 18.75
CA PHE A 109 -6.99 -32.12 18.93
C PHE A 109 -6.17 -32.27 20.22
N ALA A 110 -6.05 -31.23 21.06
CA ALA A 110 -5.23 -31.27 22.29
C ALA A 110 -6.04 -31.52 23.58
N THR A 111 -7.33 -31.81 23.47
CA THR A 111 -8.18 -32.18 24.61
C THR A 111 -8.82 -33.55 24.39
N ASP A 112 -8.02 -34.60 24.60
CA ASP A 112 -8.44 -35.92 25.08
C ASP A 112 -7.43 -36.40 26.14
#